data_AF-A0AA42YPK7-F1
#
_entry.id   AF-A0AA42YPK7-F1
#
_cell.length_a   1.000
_cell.length_b   1.000
_cell.length_c   1.000
_cell.angle_alpha   90.00
_cell.angle_beta   90.00
_cell.angle_gamma   90.00
#
_symmetry.space_group_name_H-M   'P 1'
#
loop_
_entity.id
_entity.type
_entity.pdbx_description
1 polymer ?
#
loop_
_entity_poly.entity_id
_entity_poly.type
_entity_poly.pdbx_seq_one_letter_code
_entity_poly.pdbx_strand_id
1 'polypeptide(L)'
;VAEASEVSIELDLSSNVLHPELVLFCEKYHLKPEEMILTGGEDYELLFTCHDDVFENVRKKLPEAYYIGRCLEFQGTHMVNLPENILSFQHGKKINR
;
A
#
# COMPACT_ATOMS: atom_id res chain seq x y z
N VAL A 1 -11.65 -0.10 0.95
CA VAL A 1 -11.65 -1.56 0.63
C VAL A 1 -11.97 -2.36 1.88
N ALA A 2 -11.08 -2.42 2.89
CA ALA A 2 -11.29 -3.20 4.11
C ALA A 2 -12.64 -2.94 4.82
N GLU A 3 -12.98 -1.67 5.08
CA GLU A 3 -14.23 -1.30 5.74
C GLU A 3 -15.48 -1.71 4.94
N ALA A 4 -15.51 -1.33 3.66
CA ALA A 4 -16.62 -1.65 2.76
C ALA A 4 -16.80 -3.16 2.51
N SER A 5 -15.76 -3.97 2.77
CA SER A 5 -15.77 -5.42 2.62
C SER A 5 -15.83 -6.17 3.96
N GLU A 6 -15.90 -5.46 5.10
CA GLU A 6 -15.95 -6.04 6.45
C GLU A 6 -14.79 -7.03 6.75
N VAL A 7 -13.59 -6.72 6.27
CA VAL A 7 -12.38 -7.54 6.46
C VAL A 7 -11.26 -6.75 7.12
N SER A 8 -10.22 -7.46 7.57
CA SER A 8 -8.92 -6.88 7.90
C SER A 8 -7.97 -7.03 6.71
N ILE A 9 -7.14 -6.02 6.46
CA ILE A 9 -6.07 -6.08 5.47
C ILE A 9 -4.73 -5.94 6.19
N GLU A 10 -3.82 -6.86 5.89
CA GLU A 10 -2.42 -6.78 6.29
C GLU A 10 -1.58 -6.44 5.06
N LEU A 11 -0.80 -5.37 5.13
CA LEU A 11 0.14 -4.98 4.07
C LEU A 11 1.52 -5.56 4.36
N ASP A 12 2.12 -6.19 3.36
CA ASP A 12 3.53 -6.59 3.37
C ASP A 12 4.31 -5.60 2.50
N LEU A 13 4.95 -4.65 3.18
CA LEU A 13 5.73 -3.56 2.55
C LEU A 13 7.22 -3.88 2.53
N SER A 14 7.59 -5.16 2.65
CA SER A 14 8.99 -5.55 2.54
C SER A 14 9.58 -5.10 1.19
N SER A 15 10.83 -4.64 1.24
CA SER A 15 11.52 -3.83 0.23
C SER A 15 11.73 -4.47 -1.15
N ASN A 16 11.22 -5.67 -1.38
CA ASN A 16 11.50 -6.46 -2.58
C ASN A 16 10.76 -5.96 -3.84
N VAL A 17 9.90 -4.95 -3.71
CA VAL A 17 9.05 -4.47 -4.81
C VAL A 17 9.07 -2.96 -5.03
N LEU A 18 10.09 -2.29 -4.49
CA LEU A 18 10.27 -0.86 -4.68
C LEU A 18 10.95 -0.59 -6.02
N HIS A 19 10.39 0.33 -6.80
CA HIS A 19 11.03 0.77 -8.04
C HIS A 19 12.41 1.39 -7.74
N PRO A 20 13.49 1.04 -8.48
CA PRO A 20 14.84 1.51 -8.16
C PRO A 20 14.99 3.03 -8.04
N GLU A 21 14.30 3.80 -8.89
CA GLU A 21 14.31 5.26 -8.82
C GLU A 21 13.68 5.81 -7.53
N LEU A 22 12.66 5.15 -6.99
CA LEU A 22 12.09 5.52 -5.70
C LEU A 22 13.12 5.28 -4.59
N VAL A 23 13.82 4.14 -4.63
CA VAL A 23 14.88 3.82 -3.67
C VAL A 23 15.99 4.88 -3.72
N LEU A 24 16.50 5.20 -4.92
CA LEU A 24 17.55 6.22 -5.11
C LEU A 24 17.10 7.60 -4.64
N PHE A 25 15.85 7.97 -4.91
CA PHE A 25 15.26 9.21 -4.41
C PHE A 25 15.23 9.23 -2.87
N CYS A 26 14.69 8.18 -2.25
CA CYS A 26 14.62 8.08 -0.80
C CYS A 26 16.01 8.12 -0.14
N GLU A 27 16.99 7.40 -0.69
CA GLU A 27 18.39 7.44 -0.23
C GLU A 27 18.97 8.85 -0.31
N LYS A 28 18.79 9.53 -1.45
CA LYS A 28 19.30 10.89 -1.67
C LYS A 28 18.73 11.90 -0.67
N TYR A 29 17.46 11.76 -0.30
CA TYR A 29 16.75 12.71 0.55
C TYR A 29 16.58 12.23 2.00
N HIS A 30 17.17 11.10 2.39
CA HIS A 30 17.05 10.49 3.72
C HIS A 30 15.59 10.21 4.12
N LEU A 31 14.78 9.80 3.15
CA LEU A 31 13.38 9.41 3.33
C LEU A 31 13.27 7.90 3.44
N LYS A 32 12.15 7.43 3.99
CA LYS A 32 11.78 6.02 4.05
C LYS A 32 10.81 5.69 2.91
N PRO A 33 11.14 4.76 1.99
CA PRO A 33 10.25 4.40 0.89
C PRO A 33 8.88 3.92 1.35
N GLU A 34 8.82 3.17 2.44
CA GLU A 34 7.57 2.67 3.03
C GLU A 34 6.63 3.81 3.46
N GLU A 35 7.17 4.91 3.98
CA GLU A 35 6.37 6.08 4.35
C GLU A 35 5.88 6.82 3.10
N MET A 36 6.70 6.89 2.05
CA MET A 36 6.30 7.53 0.79
C MET A 36 5.16 6.80 0.09
N ILE A 37 5.23 5.48 -0.01
CA ILE A 37 4.18 4.67 -0.67
C ILE A 37 2.86 4.76 0.09
N LEU A 38 2.90 4.78 1.42
CA LEU A 38 1.69 4.78 2.23
C LEU A 38 1.05 6.17 2.39
N THR A 39 1.81 7.25 2.23
CA THR A 39 1.31 8.62 2.36
C THR A 39 1.08 9.31 1.02
N GLY A 40 1.46 8.66 -0.08
CA GLY A 40 1.14 9.07 -1.45
C GLY A 40 -0.37 9.26 -1.67
N GLY A 41 -0.71 9.94 -2.77
CA GLY A 41 -2.10 10.24 -3.11
C GLY A 41 -2.38 10.43 -4.60
N GLU A 42 -1.33 10.52 -5.43
CA GLU A 42 -1.44 10.84 -6.87
C GLU A 42 -0.61 9.87 -7.73
N ASP A 43 -0.41 8.62 -7.28
CA ASP A 43 0.36 7.62 -8.03
C ASP A 43 -0.42 7.01 -9.22
N TYR A 44 -1.76 7.20 -9.26
CA TYR A 44 -2.67 6.71 -10.31
C TYR A 44 -2.59 5.20 -10.61
N GLU A 45 -2.09 4.42 -9.65
CA GLU A 45 -2.00 2.96 -9.76
C GLU A 45 -3.31 2.26 -9.40
N LEU A 46 -3.44 1.00 -9.83
CA LEU A 46 -4.58 0.15 -9.50
C LEU A 46 -4.36 -0.60 -8.18
N LEU A 47 -5.36 -0.56 -7.29
CA LEU A 47 -5.44 -1.39 -6.09
C LEU A 47 -6.67 -2.29 -6.16
N PHE A 48 -6.47 -3.61 -6.11
CA PHE A 48 -7.54 -4.60 -6.11
C PHE A 48 -7.17 -5.83 -5.30
N THR A 49 -8.15 -6.70 -5.04
CA THR A 49 -7.98 -7.99 -4.36
C THR A 49 -8.51 -9.11 -5.25
N CYS A 50 -7.85 -10.27 -5.21
CA CYS A 50 -8.28 -11.47 -5.93
C CYS A 50 -7.66 -12.72 -5.28
N HIS A 51 -8.18 -13.90 -5.62
CA HIS A 51 -7.54 -15.16 -5.23
C HIS A 51 -6.21 -15.35 -5.99
N ASP A 52 -5.28 -16.10 -5.39
CA ASP A 52 -3.93 -16.31 -5.94
C ASP A 52 -3.95 -16.90 -7.36
N ASP A 53 -4.87 -17.81 -7.64
CA ASP A 53 -5.06 -18.44 -8.96
C ASP A 53 -5.52 -17.43 -10.04
N VAL A 54 -6.34 -16.45 -9.63
CA VAL A 54 -6.73 -15.32 -10.49
C VAL A 54 -5.54 -14.41 -10.74
N PHE A 55 -4.74 -14.13 -9.71
CA PHE A 55 -3.56 -13.27 -9.83
C PHE A 55 -2.52 -13.86 -10.79
N GLU A 56 -2.30 -15.18 -10.78
CA GLU A 56 -1.44 -15.85 -11.77
C GLU A 56 -1.86 -15.58 -13.22
N ASN A 57 -3.16 -15.40 -13.47
CA ASN A 57 -3.66 -15.04 -14.79
C ASN A 57 -3.55 -13.54 -15.07
N VAL A 58 -3.69 -12.69 -14.05
CA VAL A 58 -3.46 -11.25 -14.17
C VAL A 58 -2.01 -10.96 -14.50
N ARG A 59 -1.04 -11.56 -13.80
CA ARG A 59 0.40 -11.37 -14.05
C ARG A 59 0.84 -11.70 -15.47
N LYS A 60 0.18 -12.67 -16.13
CA LYS A 60 0.45 -12.98 -17.55
C LYS A 60 0.11 -11.81 -18.48
N LYS A 61 -0.83 -10.96 -18.09
CA LYS A 61 -1.29 -9.80 -18.87
C LYS A 61 -0.73 -8.48 -18.37
N LEU A 62 -0.37 -8.42 -17.08
CA LEU A 62 0.20 -7.26 -16.41
C LEU A 62 1.41 -7.73 -15.57
N PRO A 63 2.59 -7.91 -16.19
CA PRO A 63 3.76 -8.48 -15.51
C PRO A 63 4.27 -7.65 -14.34
N GLU A 64 4.02 -6.33 -14.38
CA GLU A 64 4.39 -5.39 -13.32
C GLU A 64 3.45 -5.44 -12.12
N ALA A 65 2.35 -6.23 -12.16
CA ALA A 65 1.48 -6.40 -11.00
C ALA A 65 2.18 -7.23 -9.93
N TYR A 66 2.12 -6.78 -8.68
CA TYR A 66 2.74 -7.44 -7.54
C TYR A 66 1.82 -7.51 -6.32
N TYR A 67 2.13 -8.45 -5.42
CA TYR A 67 1.45 -8.58 -4.15
C TYR A 67 1.97 -7.54 -3.16
N ILE A 68 1.05 -6.87 -2.47
CA ILE A 68 1.37 -5.90 -1.41
C ILE A 68 0.80 -6.29 -0.04
N GLY A 69 0.20 -7.47 0.06
CA GLY A 69 -0.49 -7.89 1.28
C GLY A 69 -1.56 -8.95 1.06
N ARG A 70 -2.39 -9.15 2.08
CA ARG A 70 -3.48 -10.14 2.10
C ARG A 70 -4.71 -9.65 2.86
N CYS A 71 -5.87 -10.20 2.49
CA CYS A 71 -7.10 -10.04 3.23
C CYS A 71 -7.20 -11.14 4.31
N LEU A 72 -7.70 -10.77 5.47
CA LEU A 72 -7.91 -11.63 6.64
C LEU A 72 -9.37 -11.50 7.10
N GLU A 73 -9.87 -12.51 7.82
CA GLU A 73 -11.11 -12.33 8.59
C GLU A 73 -10.98 -11.13 9.53
N PHE A 74 -12.08 -10.42 9.78
CA PHE A 74 -12.05 -9.20 10.59
C PHE A 74 -11.54 -9.47 12.01
N GLN A 75 -10.44 -8.83 12.37
CA GLN A 75 -9.73 -9.03 13.65
C GLN A 75 -10.03 -7.92 14.69
N GLY A 76 -11.06 -7.11 14.47
CA GLY A 76 -11.39 -5.94 15.31
C GLY A 76 -10.77 -4.62 14.85
N THR A 77 -9.90 -4.65 13.83
CA THR A 77 -9.36 -3.47 13.12
C THR A 77 -9.28 -3.75 11.63
N HIS A 78 -9.52 -2.74 10.78
CA HIS A 78 -9.49 -2.91 9.32
C HIS A 78 -8.09 -2.96 8.72
N MET A 79 -7.10 -2.36 9.39
CA MET A 79 -5.71 -2.37 8.95
C MET A 79 -4.84 -2.96 10.05
N VAL A 80 -3.98 -3.91 9.66
CA VAL A 80 -3.05 -4.61 10.54
C VAL A 80 -1.62 -4.29 10.11
N ASN A 81 -0.71 -4.16 11.08
CA ASN A 81 0.72 -3.90 10.85
C ASN A 81 1.05 -2.59 10.10
N LEU A 82 0.19 -1.57 10.24
CA LEU A 82 0.52 -0.22 9.79
C LEU A 82 1.39 0.52 10.83
N PRO A 83 2.40 1.30 10.40
CA PRO A 83 3.12 2.23 11.26
C PRO A 83 2.19 3.29 11.90
N GLU A 84 2.42 3.61 13.17
CA GLU A 84 1.48 4.40 14.02
C GLU A 84 1.21 5.85 13.57
N ASN A 85 1.89 6.39 12.55
CA ASN A 85 1.78 7.79 12.14
C ASN A 85 1.51 8.01 10.65
N ILE A 86 0.96 7.00 9.99
CA ILE A 86 0.71 7.08 8.55
C ILE A 86 -0.72 7.56 8.29
N LEU A 87 -0.80 8.67 7.58
CA LEU A 87 -2.03 9.30 7.16
C LEU A 87 -1.97 9.49 5.65
N SER A 88 -3.01 9.04 4.95
CA SER A 88 -3.20 9.42 3.56
C SER A 88 -3.49 10.92 3.45
N PHE A 89 -3.31 11.47 2.25
CA PHE A 89 -3.67 12.86 1.98
C PHE A 89 -5.12 13.16 2.39
N GLN A 90 -5.32 14.25 3.14
CA GLN A 90 -6.63 14.72 3.58
C GLN A 90 -6.85 16.14 3.06
N HIS A 91 -7.83 16.32 2.18
CA HIS A 91 -8.14 17.63 1.63
C HIS A 91 -8.68 18.57 2.73
N GLY A 92 -8.11 19.78 2.84
CA GLY A 92 -8.62 20.82 3.73
C GLY A 92 -8.24 20.68 5.22
N LYS A 93 -7.28 19.81 5.58
CA LYS A 93 -6.78 19.75 6.96
C LYS A 93 -6.17 21.10 7.37
N LYS A 94 -6.81 21.81 8.31
CA LYS A 94 -6.22 22.99 8.96
C LYS A 94 -5.03 22.54 9.78
N ILE A 95 -3.84 22.95 9.37
CA ILE A 95 -2.65 22.85 10.21
C ILE A 95 -2.81 23.95 11.27
N ASN A 96 -3.26 23.58 12.48
CA ASN A 96 -3.16 24.48 13.62
C ASN A 96 -1.66 24.58 13.96
N ARG A 97 -1.04 25.70 13.58
CA ARG A 97 0.28 26.13 14.04
C ARG A 97 0.22 26.61 15.48
#